data_AF-A0A2K3JQP0-F1
#
_entry.id   AF-A0A2K3JQP0-F1
#
_cell.length_a   1.000
_cell.length_b   1.000
_cell.length_c   1.000
_cell.angle_alpha   90.00
_cell.angle_beta   90.00
_cell.angle_gamma   90.00
#
_symmetry.space_group_name_H-M   'P 1'
#
loop_
_entity.id
_entity.type
_entity.pdbx_description
1 polymer ?
#
loop_
_entity_poly.entity_id
_entity_poly.type
_entity_poly.pdbx_seq_one_letter_code
_entity_poly.pdbx_strand_id
1 'polypeptide(L)' 'MMAGKSALLDSFIGRPNSEVYNPTNEDRYAENKKYLVLREIYGGGVIKLLANKESLASCDIAVFVHD' A
#
# COMPACT_ATOMS: atom_id res chain seq x y z
N MET A 1 2.35 6.30 13.64
CA MET A 1 3.72 6.19 13.09
C MET A 1 3.62 5.47 11.76
N MET A 2 4.10 6.09 10.69
CA MET A 2 3.99 5.55 9.33
C MET A 2 5.35 4.92 8.98
N ALA A 3 5.42 3.60 8.91
CA ALA A 3 6.62 2.83 8.56
C ALA A 3 7.06 3.02 7.09
N GLY A 4 6.97 4.22 6.52
CA GLY A 4 7.36 4.50 5.15
C GLY A 4 6.48 3.89 4.04
N LYS A 5 5.32 3.29 4.36
CA LYS A 5 4.44 2.65 3.35
C LYS A 5 4.07 3.55 2.18
N SER A 6 3.70 4.80 2.44
CA SER A 6 3.35 5.75 1.36
C SER A 6 4.57 6.15 0.53
N ALA A 7 5.73 6.35 1.16
CA ALA A 7 6.99 6.63 0.45
C ALA A 7 7.40 5.46 -0.45
N LEU A 8 7.19 4.21 0.01
CA LEU A 8 7.40 3.02 -0.82
C LEU A 8 6.47 3.04 -2.03
N LEU A 9 5.18 3.31 -1.86
CA LEU A 9 4.22 3.42 -2.97
C LEU A 9 4.57 4.53 -3.95
N ASP A 10 4.92 5.71 -3.46
CA ASP A 10 5.31 6.86 -4.30
C ASP A 10 6.55 6.53 -5.15
N SER A 11 7.51 5.78 -4.60
CA SER A 11 8.69 5.31 -5.33
C SER A 11 8.37 4.41 -6.52
N PHE A 12 7.34 3.54 -6.42
CA PHE A 12 6.93 2.65 -7.50
C PHE A 12 6.21 3.37 -8.64
N ILE A 13 5.53 4.48 -8.34
CA ILE A 13 4.75 5.26 -9.31
C ILE A 13 5.60 6.38 -9.94
N GLY A 14 6.86 6.53 -9.51
CA GLY A 14 7.75 7.58 -9.98
C GLY A 14 7.32 8.99 -9.55
N ARG A 15 6.48 9.12 -8.52
CA ARG A 15 6.13 10.43 -7.96
C ARG A 15 7.23 10.88 -7.00
N PRO A 16 7.63 12.16 -7.01
CA PRO A 16 8.54 12.69 -6.00
C PRO A 16 7.88 12.54 -4.62
N ASN A 17 8.61 11.95 -3.67
CA ASN A 17 8.19 11.79 -2.28
C ASN A 17 7.75 13.16 -1.72
N SER A 18 6.46 13.34 -1.48
CA SER A 18 5.98 14.53 -0.78
C SER A 18 5.97 14.24 0.71
N GLU A 19 6.59 15.10 1.53
CA GLU A 19 6.55 14.99 3.00
C GLU A 19 5.13 15.12 3.58
N VAL A 20 4.14 15.51 2.76
CA VAL A 20 2.74 15.64 3.15
C VAL A 20 2.04 14.29 3.03
N TYR A 21 1.76 13.66 4.17
CA TYR A 21 0.93 12.47 4.20
C TYR A 21 -0.53 12.80 3.94
N ASN A 22 -1.01 12.44 2.76
CA ASN A 22 -2.44 12.39 2.48
C ASN A 22 -2.93 10.94 2.47
N PRO A 23 -3.74 10.54 3.47
CA PRO A 23 -4.36 9.24 3.49
C PRO A 23 -5.11 8.94 2.19
N THR A 24 -4.69 7.93 1.43
CA THR A 24 -5.35 7.55 0.17
C THR A 24 -6.01 6.20 0.34
N ASN A 25 -7.34 6.17 0.26
CA ASN A 25 -8.13 4.92 0.28
C ASN A 25 -8.28 4.30 -1.12
N GLU A 26 -7.54 4.82 -2.11
CA GLU A 26 -7.65 4.42 -3.52
C GLU A 26 -6.45 3.59 -3.98
N ASP A 27 -6.72 2.69 -4.91
CA ASP A 27 -5.70 1.85 -5.53
C ASP A 27 -4.76 2.68 -6.40
N ARG A 28 -3.46 2.36 -6.37
CA ARG A 28 -2.45 3.04 -7.18
C ARG A 28 -1.83 2.08 -8.18
N TYR A 29 -1.55 2.58 -9.37
CA TYR A 29 -1.09 1.79 -10.51
C TYR A 29 0.31 2.21 -10.94
N ALA A 30 1.18 1.22 -11.15
CA ALA A 30 2.49 1.39 -11.78
C ALA A 30 2.59 0.46 -13.01
N GLU A 31 3.14 0.95 -14.11
CA GLU A 31 3.26 0.21 -15.37
C GLU A 31 4.73 -0.01 -15.71
N ASN A 32 5.16 -1.28 -15.74
CA ASN A 32 6.52 -1.69 -16.12
C ASN A 32 6.45 -3.01 -16.91
N LYS A 33 6.08 -2.97 -18.20
CA LYS A 33 5.80 -4.14 -19.08
C LYS A 33 4.72 -5.13 -18.57
N LYS A 34 4.25 -4.93 -17.34
CA LYS A 34 3.19 -5.61 -16.59
C LYS A 34 2.52 -4.54 -15.72
N TYR A 35 1.27 -4.77 -15.35
CA TYR A 35 0.56 -3.92 -14.40
C TYR A 35 0.84 -4.36 -12.97
N LEU A 36 1.26 -3.43 -12.13
CA LEU A 36 1.39 -3.62 -10.69
C LEU A 36 0.38 -2.71 -10.00
N VAL A 37 -0.62 -3.32 -9.33
CA VAL A 37 -1.61 -2.60 -8.51
C VAL A 37 -1.16 -2.67 -7.07
N LEU A 38 -0.94 -1.52 -6.45
CA LEU A 38 -0.51 -1.43 -5.07
C LEU A 38 -1.58 -0.72 -4.25
N ARG A 39 -1.97 -1.33 -3.13
CA ARG A 39 -2.98 -0.80 -2.21
C ARG A 39 -2.39 -0.63 -0.81
N GLU A 40 -2.36 0.60 -0.31
CA GLU A 40 -1.98 0.85 1.07
C GLU A 40 -3.11 0.42 2.03
N ILE A 41 -2.76 -0.26 3.11
CA ILE A 41 -3.68 -0.50 4.23
C ILE A 41 -3.22 0.35 5.41
N TYR A 42 -4.08 1.28 5.82
CA TYR A 42 -3.85 2.13 7.00
C TYR A 42 -3.71 1.29 8.26
N GLY A 43 -2.82 1.69 9.16
CA GLY A 43 -2.54 0.95 10.40
C GLY A 43 -3.79 0.65 11.23
N GLY A 44 -4.75 1.58 11.30
CA GLY A 44 -6.04 1.37 11.97
C GLY A 44 -6.98 0.38 11.26
N GLY A 45 -6.78 0.13 9.96
CA GLY A 45 -7.57 -0.81 9.16
C GLY A 45 -7.01 -2.23 9.13
N VAL A 46 -5.74 -2.45 9.51
CA VAL A 46 -5.09 -3.77 9.43
C VAL A 46 -5.77 -4.80 10.31
N ILE A 47 -6.07 -4.48 11.58
CA ILE A 47 -6.72 -5.44 12.49
C ILE A 47 -8.10 -5.86 11.98
N LYS A 48 -8.88 -4.90 11.47
CA LYS A 48 -10.21 -5.17 10.90
C LYS A 48 -10.12 -5.99 9.61
N LEU A 49 -9.12 -5.73 8.77
CA LEU A 49 -8.89 -6.47 7.55
C LEU A 49 -8.52 -7.93 7.87
N LEU A 50 -7.52 -8.13 8.74
CA LEU A 50 -7.02 -9.45 9.12
C LEU A 50 -7.97 -10.26 10.01
N ALA A 51 -9.05 -9.65 10.52
CA ALA A 51 -10.10 -10.37 11.24
C ALA A 51 -10.79 -11.42 10.33
N ASN A 52 -10.79 -11.20 9.01
CA ASN A 52 -11.16 -12.21 8.03
C ASN A 52 -9.90 -12.84 7.43
N LYS A 53 -9.74 -14.16 7.59
CA LYS A 53 -8.58 -14.90 7.04
C LYS A 53 -8.51 -14.87 5.51
N GLU A 54 -9.62 -14.63 4.83
CA GLU A 54 -9.70 -14.57 3.37
C GLU A 54 -9.49 -13.15 2.83
N SER A 55 -9.30 -12.14 3.68
CA SER A 55 -9.21 -10.74 3.25
C SER A 55 -8.06 -10.43 2.30
N LEU A 56 -7.02 -11.26 2.32
CA LEU A 56 -5.84 -11.14 1.45
C LEU A 56 -5.88 -12.14 0.29
N ALA A 57 -6.94 -12.94 0.15
CA ALA A 57 -7.04 -13.93 -0.92
C ALA A 57 -7.13 -13.30 -2.32
N SER A 58 -7.52 -12.02 -2.40
CA SER A 58 -7.64 -11.29 -3.66
C SER A 58 -6.34 -10.64 -4.14
N CYS A 59 -5.26 -10.64 -3.34
CA CYS A 59 -3.98 -10.07 -3.75
C CYS A 59 -2.96 -11.17 -4.06
N ASP A 60 -2.13 -10.95 -5.08
CA ASP A 60 -1.05 -11.88 -5.44
C ASP A 60 0.08 -11.89 -4.39
N ILE A 61 0.35 -10.74 -3.76
CA ILE A 61 1.44 -10.54 -2.79
C ILE A 61 0.98 -9.60 -1.68
N ALA A 62 1.27 -9.96 -0.43
CA ALA A 62 1.13 -9.10 0.74
C ALA A 62 2.51 -8.63 1.23
N VAL A 63 2.68 -7.32 1.39
CA VAL A 63 3.94 -6.72 1.85
C VAL A 63 3.76 -6.12 3.25
N PHE A 64 4.50 -6.62 4.23
CA PHE A 64 4.52 -6.10 5.59
C PHE A 64 5.74 -5.19 5.76
N VAL A 65 5.50 -3.93 6.16
CA VAL A 65 6.55 -2.91 6.27
C VAL A 65 6.67 -2.48 7.73
N HIS A 66 7.90 -2.42 8.21
CA HIS A 66 8.30 -1.99 9.55
C HIS A 66 9.35 -0.88 9.44
N ASP A 67 9.45 -0.04 10.47
CA ASP A 67 10.47 1.01 10.60
C ASP A 67 11.83 0.38 10.98
#